data_AF-A0A8S3HCQ6-F1
#
_entry.id   AF-A0A8S3HCQ6-F1
#
_cell.length_a   1.000
_cell.length_b   1.000
_cell.length_c   1.000
_cell.angle_alpha   90.00
_cell.angle_beta   90.00
_cell.angle_gamma   90.00
#
_symmetry.space_group_name_H-M   'P 1'
#
loop_
_entity.id
_entity.type
_entity.pdbx_description
1 polymer ?
#
loop_
_entity_poly.entity_id
_entity_poly.type
_entity_poly.pdbx_seq_one_letter_code
_entity_poly.pdbx_strand_id
1 'polypeptide(L)'
;YEITGVSGAFATGLGLIPRLGNNYAFIVTPICFTAAAIIWLLINSSELSKNDPDSDIMLANESNYFKSVLQGFFIFGQSIFIGAKIIFAHRKFIWLWTCYTLTLYAHRYIENGTAPQIAKRYLGQSEWSQIIVGGSNLGELLGALFIFCVGTYIKTPLPWSRLDALMLLIVWYIPYYYPPMNNATYAWIVTATYLPIGFASATNDIALNSFIQSSLSGLESKHKNISVLSAVAAFLYSSYIIIYAILNPLLGKHLDSVYTSTGTIRPAFLNTVAIQMTLISVLVIASTFIPKGSFAFNPKFIRGDNSKPTSNSATNDNSKIAEEKDTGSDLITRF
;
A
#
# COMPACT_ATOMS: atom_id res chain seq x y z
N TYR A 1 -10.28 -4.99 -5.20
CA TYR A 1 -8.83 -5.18 -5.39
C TYR A 1 -8.38 -6.43 -4.64
N GLU A 2 -8.40 -6.43 -3.31
CA GLU A 2 -7.93 -7.56 -2.49
C GLU A 2 -8.57 -8.92 -2.83
N ILE A 3 -9.91 -8.97 -2.98
CA ILE A 3 -10.63 -10.20 -3.38
C ILE A 3 -10.08 -10.76 -4.69
N THR A 4 -9.82 -9.90 -5.67
CA THR A 4 -9.25 -10.28 -6.97
C THR A 4 -7.80 -10.77 -6.83
N GLY A 5 -6.99 -10.14 -5.97
CA GLY A 5 -5.61 -10.55 -5.69
C GLY A 5 -5.53 -11.95 -5.06
N VAL A 6 -6.39 -12.23 -4.08
CA VAL A 6 -6.52 -13.56 -3.45
C VAL A 6 -6.99 -14.60 -4.46
N SER A 7 -8.10 -14.31 -5.16
CA SER A 7 -8.70 -15.24 -6.11
C SER A 7 -7.74 -15.57 -7.26
N GLY A 8 -7.03 -14.56 -7.77
CA GLY A 8 -6.05 -14.73 -8.84
C GLY A 8 -4.85 -15.59 -8.43
N ALA A 9 -4.26 -15.34 -7.25
CA ALA A 9 -3.13 -16.13 -6.75
C ALA A 9 -3.49 -17.61 -6.58
N PHE A 10 -4.64 -17.91 -5.96
CA PHE A 10 -5.09 -19.29 -5.78
C PHE A 10 -5.53 -19.95 -7.09
N ALA A 11 -6.23 -19.23 -7.97
CA ALA A 11 -6.59 -19.76 -9.29
C ALA A 11 -5.34 -20.15 -10.10
N THR A 12 -4.30 -19.31 -10.08
CA THR A 12 -3.03 -19.61 -10.75
C THR A 12 -2.29 -20.78 -10.10
N GLY A 13 -2.13 -20.76 -8.78
CA GLY A 13 -1.35 -21.77 -8.04
C GLY A 13 -2.01 -23.15 -7.97
N LEU A 14 -3.33 -23.23 -7.83
CA LEU A 14 -4.06 -24.49 -7.65
C LEU A 14 -4.69 -25.04 -8.93
N GLY A 15 -5.03 -24.17 -9.88
CA GLY A 15 -5.73 -24.55 -11.11
C GLY A 15 -4.84 -24.47 -12.34
N LEU A 16 -4.28 -23.29 -12.59
CA LEU A 16 -3.67 -22.95 -13.88
C LEU A 16 -2.30 -23.62 -14.07
N ILE A 17 -1.36 -23.41 -13.15
CA ILE A 17 -0.01 -23.96 -13.26
C ILE A 17 -0.01 -25.50 -13.19
N PRO A 18 -0.77 -26.16 -12.29
CA PRO A 18 -0.80 -27.62 -12.27
C PRO A 18 -1.35 -28.27 -13.55
N ARG A 19 -2.24 -27.59 -14.29
CA ARG A 19 -2.85 -28.13 -15.52
C ARG A 19 -2.12 -27.77 -16.79
N LEU A 20 -1.61 -26.54 -16.89
CA LEU A 20 -0.97 -26.01 -18.10
C LEU A 20 0.57 -26.01 -17.99
N GLY A 21 1.12 -26.22 -16.79
CA GLY A 21 2.54 -26.03 -16.53
C GLY A 21 2.94 -24.56 -16.47
N ASN A 22 4.16 -24.30 -15.96
CA ASN A 22 4.65 -22.93 -15.71
C ASN A 22 4.69 -22.04 -16.96
N ASN A 23 4.90 -22.61 -18.15
CA ASN A 23 5.07 -21.84 -19.38
C ASN A 23 3.74 -21.49 -20.06
N TYR A 24 2.80 -22.44 -20.13
CA TYR A 24 1.52 -22.20 -20.83
C TYR A 24 0.48 -21.48 -19.96
N ALA A 25 0.65 -21.45 -18.64
CA ALA A 25 -0.23 -20.70 -17.73
C ALA A 25 -0.35 -19.21 -18.12
N PHE A 26 0.67 -18.62 -18.73
CA PHE A 26 0.67 -17.22 -19.18
C PHE A 26 -0.27 -16.91 -20.35
N ILE A 27 -0.77 -17.93 -21.07
CA ILE A 27 -1.71 -17.73 -22.20
C ILE A 27 -3.02 -17.09 -21.75
N VAL A 28 -3.41 -17.28 -20.49
CA VAL A 28 -4.66 -16.73 -19.96
C VAL A 28 -4.60 -15.21 -19.79
N THR A 29 -3.41 -14.65 -19.54
CA THR A 29 -3.21 -13.21 -19.33
C THR A 29 -3.76 -12.34 -20.48
N PRO A 30 -3.34 -12.50 -21.76
CA PRO A 30 -3.86 -11.68 -22.86
C PRO A 30 -5.37 -11.83 -23.08
N ILE A 31 -5.94 -13.01 -22.81
CA ILE A 31 -7.39 -13.24 -22.91
C ILE A 31 -8.13 -12.41 -21.86
N CYS A 32 -7.69 -12.47 -20.60
CA CYS A 32 -8.29 -11.68 -19.52
C CYS A 32 -8.11 -10.17 -19.75
N PHE A 33 -6.96 -9.73 -20.25
CA PHE A 33 -6.74 -8.32 -20.63
C PHE A 33 -7.66 -7.86 -21.76
N THR A 34 -7.90 -8.72 -22.75
CA THR A 34 -8.83 -8.42 -23.85
C THR A 34 -10.26 -8.29 -23.34
N ALA A 35 -10.70 -9.21 -22.47
CA ALA A 35 -12.00 -9.12 -21.81
C ALA A 35 -12.13 -7.84 -20.97
N ALA A 36 -11.10 -7.49 -20.20
CA ALA A 36 -11.06 -6.25 -19.43
C ALA A 36 -11.14 -5.01 -20.34
N ALA A 37 -10.43 -5.00 -21.47
CA ALA A 37 -10.48 -3.92 -22.45
C ALA A 37 -11.88 -3.78 -23.08
N ILE A 38 -12.54 -4.88 -23.42
CA ILE A 38 -13.92 -4.87 -23.93
C ILE A 38 -14.86 -4.26 -22.89
N ILE A 39 -14.76 -4.69 -21.62
CA ILE A 39 -15.57 -4.13 -20.52
C ILE A 39 -15.28 -2.63 -20.37
N TRP A 40 -14.01 -2.22 -20.46
CA TRP A 40 -13.59 -0.82 -20.37
C TRP A 40 -14.21 0.05 -21.48
N LEU A 41 -14.31 -0.48 -22.71
CA LEU A 41 -14.96 0.22 -23.82
C LEU A 41 -16.47 0.44 -23.62
N LEU A 42 -17.10 -0.32 -22.72
CA LEU A 42 -18.52 -0.17 -22.37
C LEU A 42 -18.76 0.87 -21.26
N ILE A 43 -17.70 1.39 -20.63
CA ILE A 43 -17.79 2.42 -19.60
C ILE A 43 -17.98 3.79 -20.28
N ASN A 44 -19.21 4.31 -20.28
CA ASN A 44 -19.52 5.63 -20.82
C ASN A 44 -18.91 6.74 -19.95
N SER A 45 -18.02 7.54 -20.52
CA SER A 45 -17.37 8.70 -19.89
C SER A 45 -18.16 10.01 -20.00
N SER A 46 -19.38 9.96 -20.56
CA SER A 46 -20.18 11.14 -20.93
C SER A 46 -20.66 11.99 -19.75
N GLU A 47 -20.61 11.48 -18.52
CA GLU A 47 -20.91 12.25 -17.30
C GLU A 47 -19.67 12.89 -16.65
N LEU A 48 -18.46 12.39 -16.93
CA LEU A 48 -17.21 12.94 -16.34
C LEU A 48 -16.75 14.22 -17.06
N SER A 49 -17.01 14.34 -18.35
CA SER A 49 -16.54 15.47 -19.19
C SER A 49 -17.34 16.77 -18.99
N LYS A 50 -18.51 16.74 -18.33
CA LYS A 50 -19.38 17.92 -18.21
C LYS A 50 -19.01 18.88 -17.07
N ASN A 51 -18.13 18.46 -16.16
CA ASN A 51 -17.84 19.21 -14.93
C ASN A 51 -16.39 19.73 -14.85
N ASP A 52 -15.57 19.56 -15.88
CA ASP A 52 -14.17 19.98 -15.86
C ASP A 52 -13.90 21.08 -16.89
N PRO A 53 -13.78 22.36 -16.48
CA PRO A 53 -13.53 23.47 -17.41
C PRO A 53 -12.17 23.37 -18.13
N ASP A 54 -11.30 22.44 -17.74
CA ASP A 54 -10.03 22.15 -18.41
C ASP A 54 -10.14 21.10 -19.53
N SER A 55 -11.29 20.43 -19.70
CA SER A 55 -11.49 19.48 -20.80
C SER A 55 -11.50 20.16 -22.18
N ASP A 56 -11.95 21.42 -22.23
CA ASP A 56 -11.97 22.21 -23.47
C ASP A 56 -10.56 22.64 -23.91
N ILE A 57 -9.60 22.72 -22.98
CA ILE A 57 -8.20 23.06 -23.30
C ILE A 57 -7.44 21.83 -23.85
N MET A 58 -7.78 20.61 -23.41
CA MET A 58 -7.16 19.38 -23.93
C MET A 58 -7.72 18.95 -25.29
N LEU A 59 -8.97 19.29 -25.60
CA LEU A 59 -9.59 18.99 -26.90
C LEU A 59 -9.20 19.98 -28.01
N ALA A 60 -8.73 21.19 -27.66
CA ALA A 60 -8.42 22.25 -28.61
C ALA A 60 -7.03 22.16 -29.27
N ASN A 61 -6.23 21.15 -28.95
CA ASN A 61 -4.92 20.97 -29.58
C ASN A 61 -4.78 19.53 -30.05
N GLU A 62 -4.86 19.32 -31.36
CA GLU A 62 -4.33 18.14 -32.07
C GLU A 62 -2.80 18.07 -31.89
N SER A 63 -2.37 17.97 -30.63
CA SER A 63 -0.98 17.76 -30.29
C SER A 63 -0.70 16.28 -30.51
N ASN A 64 0.30 16.00 -31.34
CA ASN A 64 0.83 14.65 -31.57
C ASN A 64 0.82 13.87 -30.25
N TYR A 65 0.21 12.67 -30.24
CA TYR A 65 0.13 11.79 -29.07
C TYR A 65 1.45 11.72 -28.28
N PHE A 66 2.58 11.69 -29.01
CA PHE A 66 3.92 11.72 -28.45
C PHE A 66 4.23 12.96 -27.60
N LYS A 67 3.80 14.16 -28.04
CA LYS A 67 3.94 15.41 -27.28
C LYS A 67 3.13 15.37 -26.00
N SER A 68 1.92 14.81 -26.03
CA SER A 68 1.07 14.65 -24.84
C SER A 68 1.67 13.66 -23.84
N VAL A 69 2.21 12.53 -24.32
CA VAL A 69 2.94 11.56 -23.47
C VAL A 69 4.17 12.20 -22.84
N LEU A 70 4.96 12.94 -23.63
CA LEU A 70 6.16 13.62 -23.13
C LEU A 70 5.82 14.70 -22.10
N GLN A 71 4.77 15.49 -22.35
CA GLN A 71 4.26 16.47 -21.38
C GLN A 71 3.80 15.79 -20.09
N GLY A 72 3.06 14.68 -20.18
CA GLY A 72 2.67 13.87 -19.03
C GLY A 72 3.87 13.37 -18.23
N PHE A 73 4.92 12.90 -18.91
CA PHE A 73 6.17 12.49 -18.27
C PHE A 73 6.86 13.63 -17.52
N PHE A 74 6.94 14.83 -18.09
CA PHE A 74 7.50 16.00 -17.41
C PHE A 74 6.67 16.42 -16.19
N ILE A 75 5.34 16.43 -16.31
CA ILE A 75 4.43 16.74 -15.19
C ILE A 75 4.57 15.71 -14.07
N PHE A 76 4.73 14.43 -14.42
CA PHE A 76 4.97 13.37 -13.46
C PHE A 76 6.30 13.57 -12.71
N GLY A 77 7.39 13.90 -13.43
CA GLY A 77 8.68 14.23 -12.81
C GLY A 77 8.62 15.44 -11.88
N GLN A 78 7.90 16.50 -12.26
CA GLN A 78 7.63 17.64 -11.38
C GLN A 78 6.83 17.24 -10.14
N SER A 79 5.85 16.35 -10.29
CA SER A 79 5.06 15.82 -9.18
C SER A 79 5.92 15.05 -8.18
N ILE A 80 6.84 14.20 -8.66
CA ILE A 80 7.83 13.51 -7.82
C ILE A 80 8.69 14.52 -7.04
N PHE A 81 9.21 15.54 -7.72
CA PHE A 81 10.07 16.55 -7.09
C PHE A 81 9.34 17.34 -6.00
N ILE A 82 8.10 17.77 -6.28
CA ILE A 82 7.27 18.48 -5.30
C ILE A 82 6.92 17.56 -4.12
N GLY A 83 6.55 16.30 -4.39
CA GLY A 83 6.30 15.30 -3.36
C GLY A 83 7.52 15.10 -2.45
N ALA A 84 8.71 14.94 -3.02
CA ALA A 84 9.97 14.83 -2.29
C ALA A 84 10.20 16.05 -1.39
N LYS A 85 10.00 17.26 -1.94
CA LYS A 85 10.14 18.50 -1.19
C LYS A 85 9.18 18.56 -0.01
N ILE A 86 7.91 18.17 -0.17
CA ILE A 86 6.92 18.16 0.93
C ILE A 86 7.33 17.19 2.03
N ILE A 87 7.75 15.97 1.66
CA ILE A 87 8.15 14.94 2.61
C ILE A 87 9.38 15.37 3.42
N PHE A 88 10.43 15.83 2.76
CA PHE A 88 11.69 16.14 3.43
C PHE A 88 11.74 17.54 4.07
N ALA A 89 10.89 18.50 3.64
CA ALA A 89 10.88 19.83 4.23
C ALA A 89 10.17 19.90 5.60
N HIS A 90 9.24 18.98 5.89
CA HIS A 90 8.46 19.02 7.11
C HIS A 90 8.69 17.78 7.97
N ARG A 91 9.04 18.01 9.24
CA ARG A 91 9.14 16.94 10.27
C ARG A 91 7.86 16.10 10.38
N LYS A 92 6.69 16.68 10.06
CA LYS A 92 5.41 15.96 10.03
C LYS A 92 5.39 14.82 9.01
N PHE A 93 6.18 14.89 7.93
CA PHE A 93 6.15 13.93 6.83
C PHE A 93 7.45 13.16 6.62
N ILE A 94 8.58 13.58 7.19
CA ILE A 94 9.89 12.94 6.93
C ILE A 94 9.92 11.42 7.24
N TRP A 95 9.21 10.99 8.27
CA TRP A 95 9.12 9.58 8.68
C TRP A 95 8.27 8.72 7.73
N LEU A 96 7.42 9.36 6.93
CA LEU A 96 6.49 8.72 6.00
C LEU A 96 7.26 7.95 4.93
N TRP A 97 8.39 8.49 4.45
CA TRP A 97 9.22 7.79 3.47
C TRP A 97 9.69 6.43 4.00
N THR A 98 10.20 6.36 5.22
CA THR A 98 10.61 5.07 5.81
C THR A 98 9.42 4.14 6.00
N CYS A 99 8.32 4.63 6.58
CA CYS A 99 7.18 3.78 6.97
C CYS A 99 6.30 3.35 5.79
N TYR A 100 6.43 4.02 4.65
CA TYR A 100 5.70 3.75 3.41
C TYR A 100 6.58 3.02 2.39
N THR A 101 7.68 3.65 1.99
CA THR A 101 8.51 3.17 0.88
C THR A 101 9.29 1.91 1.25
N LEU A 102 9.92 1.87 2.42
CA LEU A 102 10.75 0.72 2.82
C LEU A 102 9.93 -0.49 3.23
N THR A 103 8.80 -0.29 3.91
CA THR A 103 7.85 -1.36 4.25
C THR A 103 7.24 -1.98 2.99
N LEU A 104 6.77 -1.15 2.05
CA LEU A 104 6.22 -1.64 0.78
C LEU A 104 7.29 -2.40 -0.03
N TYR A 105 8.53 -1.90 -0.04
CA TYR A 105 9.66 -2.64 -0.62
C TYR A 105 9.87 -4.00 0.06
N ALA A 106 9.95 -4.03 1.39
CA ALA A 106 10.20 -5.24 2.17
C ALA A 106 9.13 -6.31 1.91
N HIS A 107 7.86 -5.91 1.99
CA HIS A 107 6.71 -6.75 1.72
C HIS A 107 6.76 -7.35 0.31
N ARG A 108 6.93 -6.50 -0.71
CA ARG A 108 6.99 -6.96 -2.10
C ARG A 108 8.21 -7.82 -2.39
N TYR A 109 9.33 -7.61 -1.70
CA TYR A 109 10.51 -8.48 -1.80
C TYR A 109 10.30 -9.84 -1.13
N ILE A 110 9.58 -9.91 -0.02
CA ILE A 110 9.18 -11.18 0.61
C ILE A 110 8.27 -11.99 -0.32
N GLU A 111 7.30 -11.34 -0.96
CA GLU A 111 6.35 -12.00 -1.87
C GLU A 111 6.98 -12.41 -3.20
N ASN A 112 7.67 -11.48 -3.87
CA ASN A 112 8.10 -11.67 -5.26
C ASN A 112 9.58 -12.04 -5.40
N GLY A 113 10.40 -11.74 -4.39
CA GLY A 113 11.81 -12.13 -4.35
C GLY A 113 12.03 -13.44 -3.58
N THR A 114 11.46 -13.54 -2.38
CA THR A 114 11.74 -14.64 -1.45
C THR A 114 10.85 -15.87 -1.67
N ALA A 115 9.53 -15.70 -1.83
CA ALA A 115 8.63 -16.85 -1.99
C ALA A 115 8.96 -17.75 -3.20
N PRO A 116 9.34 -17.23 -4.38
CA PRO A 116 9.75 -18.07 -5.51
C PRO A 116 11.02 -18.89 -5.21
N GLN A 117 11.94 -18.32 -4.43
CA GLN A 117 13.18 -18.99 -4.05
C GLN A 117 12.91 -20.07 -3.01
N ILE A 118 12.02 -19.85 -2.04
CA ILE A 118 11.57 -20.90 -1.11
C ILE A 118 10.93 -22.05 -1.88
N ALA A 119 9.97 -21.74 -2.76
CA ALA A 119 9.25 -22.74 -3.55
C ALA A 119 10.20 -23.58 -4.41
N LYS A 120 11.09 -22.93 -5.15
CA LYS A 120 12.03 -23.64 -6.05
C LYS A 120 13.16 -24.33 -5.30
N ARG A 121 13.79 -23.69 -4.31
CA ARG A 121 15.06 -24.17 -3.70
C ARG A 121 14.86 -25.04 -2.48
N TYR A 122 13.80 -24.83 -1.69
CA TYR A 122 13.51 -25.69 -0.54
C TYR A 122 12.48 -26.75 -0.88
N LEU A 123 11.46 -26.37 -1.62
CA LEU A 123 10.30 -27.22 -1.80
C LEU A 123 10.31 -28.02 -3.11
N GLY A 124 11.15 -27.62 -4.07
CA GLY A 124 11.39 -28.33 -5.33
C GLY A 124 10.41 -28.01 -6.45
N GLN A 125 9.37 -27.21 -6.17
CA GLN A 125 8.27 -26.91 -7.09
C GLN A 125 7.99 -25.41 -7.12
N SER A 126 8.05 -24.79 -8.30
CA SER A 126 7.89 -23.34 -8.42
C SER A 126 6.44 -22.86 -8.26
N GLU A 127 5.47 -23.72 -8.56
CA GLU A 127 4.04 -23.45 -8.43
C GLU A 127 3.63 -23.07 -7.00
N TRP A 128 4.34 -23.59 -5.99
CA TRP A 128 4.02 -23.32 -4.59
C TRP A 128 4.33 -21.90 -4.18
N SER A 129 5.10 -21.16 -4.97
CA SER A 129 5.26 -19.72 -4.78
C SER A 129 3.91 -19.00 -4.82
N GLN A 130 2.98 -19.43 -5.70
CA GLN A 130 1.67 -18.80 -5.80
C GLN A 130 0.76 -19.18 -4.63
N ILE A 131 0.94 -20.37 -4.04
CA ILE A 131 0.24 -20.77 -2.81
C ILE A 131 0.76 -19.94 -1.63
N ILE A 132 2.07 -19.72 -1.53
CA ILE A 132 2.69 -18.90 -0.49
C ILE A 132 2.23 -17.44 -0.61
N VAL A 133 2.34 -16.85 -1.81
CA VAL A 133 1.88 -15.47 -2.09
C VAL A 133 0.37 -15.34 -1.88
N GLY A 134 -0.42 -16.36 -2.23
CA GLY A 134 -1.86 -16.38 -1.96
C GLY A 134 -2.21 -16.24 -0.47
N GLY A 135 -1.36 -16.75 0.43
CA GLY A 135 -1.50 -16.52 1.87
C GLY A 135 -1.26 -15.07 2.28
N SER A 136 -0.24 -14.44 1.69
CA SER A 136 0.04 -13.01 1.88
C SER A 136 -1.13 -12.16 1.42
N ASN A 137 -1.63 -12.37 0.19
CA ASN A 137 -2.80 -11.67 -0.35
C ASN A 137 -4.05 -11.90 0.51
N LEU A 138 -4.24 -13.12 1.06
CA LEU A 138 -5.35 -13.40 1.98
C LEU A 138 -5.19 -12.59 3.28
N GLY A 139 -3.97 -12.48 3.78
CA GLY A 139 -3.61 -11.56 4.84
C GLY A 139 -3.99 -10.12 4.51
N GLU A 140 -3.61 -9.63 3.32
CA GLU A 140 -3.93 -8.27 2.86
C GLU A 140 -5.45 -8.03 2.86
N LEU A 141 -6.24 -8.97 2.33
CA LEU A 141 -7.70 -8.92 2.36
C LEU A 141 -8.25 -8.84 3.80
N LEU A 142 -7.75 -9.67 4.70
CA LEU A 142 -8.17 -9.67 6.10
C LEU A 142 -7.78 -8.36 6.81
N GLY A 143 -6.59 -7.82 6.52
CA GLY A 143 -6.13 -6.54 7.05
C GLY A 143 -6.98 -5.37 6.56
N ALA A 144 -7.30 -5.35 5.27
CA ALA A 144 -8.18 -4.34 4.69
C ALA A 144 -9.57 -4.38 5.29
N LEU A 145 -10.16 -5.58 5.42
CA LEU A 145 -11.45 -5.76 6.09
C LEU A 145 -11.41 -5.32 7.56
N PHE A 146 -10.31 -5.63 8.25
CA PHE A 146 -10.13 -5.26 9.65
C PHE A 146 -10.07 -3.73 9.83
N ILE A 147 -9.28 -3.02 9.01
CA ILE A 147 -9.24 -1.55 9.05
C ILE A 147 -10.57 -0.94 8.62
N PHE A 148 -11.28 -1.53 7.67
CA PHE A 148 -12.62 -1.07 7.30
C PHE A 148 -13.57 -1.09 8.52
N CYS A 149 -13.50 -2.13 9.35
CA CYS A 149 -14.32 -2.24 10.55
C CYS A 149 -13.82 -1.38 11.74
N VAL A 150 -12.49 -1.26 11.92
CA VAL A 150 -11.87 -0.70 13.15
C VAL A 150 -11.25 0.69 12.94
N GLY A 151 -11.15 1.17 11.69
CA GLY A 151 -10.43 2.39 11.32
C GLY A 151 -10.98 3.67 11.95
N THR A 152 -12.21 3.65 12.45
CA THR A 152 -12.81 4.77 13.20
C THR A 152 -12.21 4.94 14.61
N TYR A 153 -11.68 3.86 15.21
CA TYR A 153 -11.12 3.85 16.57
C TYR A 153 -9.64 4.25 16.60
N ILE A 154 -8.83 3.74 15.66
CA ILE A 154 -7.39 4.00 15.59
C ILE A 154 -7.12 4.96 14.44
N LYS A 155 -7.11 6.25 14.75
CA LYS A 155 -6.99 7.33 13.76
C LYS A 155 -5.55 7.61 13.30
N THR A 156 -4.56 7.14 14.05
CA THR A 156 -3.15 7.33 13.70
C THR A 156 -2.59 6.11 12.97
N PRO A 157 -1.73 6.28 11.96
CA PRO A 157 -1.13 5.17 11.24
C PRO A 157 0.00 4.48 12.02
N LEU A 158 0.53 5.09 13.09
CA LEU A 158 1.74 4.62 13.75
C LEU A 158 1.66 3.20 14.35
N PRO A 159 0.56 2.78 15.02
CA PRO A 159 0.37 1.39 15.46
C PRO A 159 0.51 0.39 14.32
N TRP A 160 -0.07 0.70 13.17
CA TRP A 160 -0.06 -0.18 12.01
C TRP A 160 1.33 -0.28 11.40
N SER A 161 2.07 0.83 11.29
CA SER A 161 3.47 0.82 10.85
C SER A 161 4.39 0.04 11.80
N ARG A 162 4.15 0.10 13.11
CA ARG A 162 4.90 -0.70 14.11
C ARG A 162 4.55 -2.19 14.01
N LEU A 163 3.26 -2.50 13.86
CA LEU A 163 2.79 -3.87 13.69
C LEU A 163 3.41 -4.48 12.43
N ASP A 164 3.38 -3.77 11.31
CA ASP A 164 3.99 -4.17 10.04
C ASP A 164 5.49 -4.46 10.21
N ALA A 165 6.23 -3.53 10.80
CA ALA A 165 7.65 -3.72 11.10
C ALA A 165 7.92 -4.98 11.95
N LEU A 166 7.07 -5.29 12.93
CA LEU A 166 7.22 -6.49 13.76
C LEU A 166 6.87 -7.77 12.99
N MET A 167 5.80 -7.75 12.18
CA MET A 167 5.39 -8.92 11.40
C MET A 167 6.42 -9.27 10.32
N LEU A 168 7.18 -8.31 9.79
CA LEU A 168 8.33 -8.61 8.93
C LEU A 168 9.35 -9.57 9.60
N LEU A 169 9.47 -9.57 10.93
CA LEU A 169 10.42 -10.45 11.62
C LEU A 169 9.98 -11.92 11.63
N ILE A 170 8.75 -12.25 11.24
CA ILE A 170 8.30 -13.65 11.13
C ILE A 170 9.18 -14.43 10.16
N VAL A 171 9.75 -13.80 9.14
CA VAL A 171 10.60 -14.48 8.14
C VAL A 171 11.93 -15.04 8.69
N TRP A 172 12.27 -14.77 9.95
CA TRP A 172 13.54 -15.19 10.56
C TRP A 172 13.75 -16.71 10.60
N TYR A 173 12.68 -17.50 10.57
CA TYR A 173 12.81 -18.97 10.56
C TYR A 173 13.26 -19.52 9.20
N ILE A 174 13.10 -18.78 8.10
CA ILE A 174 13.33 -19.27 6.73
C ILE A 174 14.76 -19.81 6.51
N PRO A 175 15.85 -19.15 6.93
CA PRO A 175 17.21 -19.69 6.79
C PRO A 175 17.40 -21.05 7.49
N TYR A 176 16.64 -21.30 8.56
CA TYR A 176 16.72 -22.48 9.41
C TYR A 176 15.63 -23.52 9.09
N TYR A 177 14.82 -23.32 8.05
CA TYR A 177 13.69 -24.18 7.72
C TYR A 177 14.11 -25.37 6.84
N TYR A 178 13.89 -26.61 7.26
CA TYR A 178 14.29 -27.83 6.53
C TYR A 178 13.08 -28.69 6.13
N PRO A 179 12.29 -28.26 5.14
CA PRO A 179 11.14 -29.04 4.68
C PRO A 179 11.58 -30.21 3.78
N PRO A 180 10.84 -31.33 3.78
CA PRO A 180 10.97 -32.33 2.74
C PRO A 180 10.49 -31.76 1.40
N MET A 181 11.24 -32.05 0.34
CA MET A 181 10.91 -31.65 -1.02
C MET A 181 9.64 -32.35 -1.50
N ASN A 182 8.95 -31.76 -2.48
CA ASN A 182 7.80 -32.36 -3.14
C ASN A 182 6.60 -32.70 -2.20
N ASN A 183 6.51 -32.01 -1.05
CA ASN A 183 5.31 -32.00 -0.21
C ASN A 183 4.63 -30.62 -0.09
N ALA A 184 3.39 -30.51 -0.58
CA ALA A 184 2.59 -29.28 -0.55
C ALA A 184 2.18 -28.82 0.86
N THR A 185 2.13 -29.71 1.85
CA THR A 185 1.82 -29.34 3.25
C THR A 185 2.82 -28.32 3.78
N TYR A 186 4.10 -28.45 3.41
CA TYR A 186 5.15 -27.52 3.84
C TYR A 186 5.07 -26.17 3.14
N ALA A 187 4.45 -26.10 1.95
CA ALA A 187 4.09 -24.83 1.33
C ALA A 187 3.00 -24.12 2.14
N TRP A 188 1.95 -24.85 2.56
CA TRP A 188 0.88 -24.29 3.40
C TRP A 188 1.35 -23.81 4.78
N ILE A 189 2.35 -24.47 5.36
CA ILE A 189 2.99 -23.98 6.60
C ILE A 189 3.63 -22.60 6.34
N VAL A 190 4.38 -22.45 5.25
CA VAL A 190 4.97 -21.15 4.88
C VAL A 190 3.88 -20.12 4.57
N THR A 191 2.83 -20.50 3.84
CA THR A 191 1.65 -19.66 3.57
C THR A 191 1.03 -19.12 4.87
N ALA A 192 0.88 -19.95 5.90
CA ALA A 192 0.34 -19.52 7.19
C ALA A 192 1.21 -18.46 7.87
N THR A 193 2.53 -18.50 7.68
CA THR A 193 3.45 -17.46 8.21
C THR A 193 3.44 -16.17 7.39
N TYR A 194 3.06 -16.21 6.11
CA TYR A 194 2.93 -15.03 5.24
C TYR A 194 1.62 -14.26 5.48
N LEU A 195 0.57 -14.94 5.95
CA LEU A 195 -0.71 -14.30 6.26
C LEU A 195 -0.59 -13.12 7.24
N PRO A 196 0.06 -13.21 8.41
CA PRO A 196 0.22 -12.07 9.31
C PRO A 196 1.07 -10.93 8.72
N ILE A 197 2.02 -11.26 7.82
CA ILE A 197 2.83 -10.27 7.11
C ILE A 197 1.94 -9.44 6.18
N GLY A 198 1.15 -10.11 5.32
CA GLY A 198 0.21 -9.45 4.43
C GLY A 198 -0.87 -8.66 5.18
N PHE A 199 -1.37 -9.19 6.29
CA PHE A 199 -2.31 -8.47 7.16
C PHE A 199 -1.74 -7.14 7.62
N ALA A 200 -0.54 -7.16 8.23
CA ALA A 200 0.04 -5.96 8.79
C ALA A 200 0.43 -4.94 7.71
N SER A 201 0.97 -5.42 6.58
CA SER A 201 1.28 -4.61 5.40
C SER A 201 0.05 -3.84 4.89
N ALA A 202 -1.09 -4.53 4.68
CA ALA A 202 -2.31 -3.87 4.20
C ALA A 202 -2.87 -2.87 5.23
N THR A 203 -2.87 -3.22 6.52
CA THR A 203 -3.31 -2.26 7.56
C THR A 203 -2.45 -1.00 7.59
N ASN A 204 -1.14 -1.15 7.39
CA ASN A 204 -0.19 -0.05 7.34
C ASN A 204 -0.42 0.84 6.11
N ASP A 205 -0.49 0.26 4.90
CA ASP A 205 -0.69 1.03 3.67
C ASP A 205 -2.01 1.82 3.68
N ILE A 206 -3.12 1.19 4.06
CA ILE A 206 -4.43 1.86 4.14
C ILE A 206 -4.40 3.00 5.18
N ALA A 207 -3.80 2.77 6.34
CA ALA A 207 -3.71 3.78 7.39
C ALA A 207 -2.81 4.95 6.99
N LEU A 208 -1.67 4.68 6.35
CA LEU A 208 -0.78 5.72 5.84
C LEU A 208 -1.43 6.51 4.72
N ASN A 209 -2.09 5.86 3.75
CA ASN A 209 -2.82 6.54 2.69
C ASN A 209 -3.93 7.44 3.25
N SER A 210 -4.69 6.95 4.23
CA SER A 210 -5.70 7.75 4.93
C SER A 210 -5.10 8.95 5.68
N PHE A 211 -3.93 8.76 6.31
CA PHE A 211 -3.19 9.84 6.96
C PHE A 211 -2.70 10.90 5.97
N ILE A 212 -2.16 10.48 4.82
CA ILE A 212 -1.69 11.37 3.76
C ILE A 212 -2.87 12.21 3.24
N GLN A 213 -3.99 11.56 2.88
CA GLN A 213 -5.19 12.23 2.39
C GLN A 213 -5.73 13.25 3.40
N SER A 214 -5.91 12.85 4.66
CA SER A 214 -6.42 13.74 5.72
C SER A 214 -5.45 14.87 6.11
N SER A 215 -4.13 14.65 5.95
CA SER A 215 -3.11 15.65 6.28
C SER A 215 -2.85 16.68 5.19
N LEU A 216 -3.10 16.33 3.93
CA LEU A 216 -2.80 17.16 2.77
C LEU A 216 -4.02 17.91 2.22
N SER A 217 -5.24 17.50 2.56
CA SER A 217 -6.47 18.23 2.18
C SER A 217 -6.46 19.71 2.59
N GLY A 218 -5.72 20.07 3.65
CA GLY A 218 -5.53 21.48 4.07
C GLY A 218 -4.47 22.26 3.28
N LEU A 219 -3.63 21.59 2.48
CA LEU A 219 -2.53 22.19 1.71
C LEU A 219 -2.83 22.34 0.21
N GLU A 220 -3.90 21.71 -0.29
CA GLU A 220 -4.30 21.73 -1.71
C GLU A 220 -4.60 23.14 -2.23
N SER A 221 -4.95 24.10 -1.36
CA SER A 221 -5.26 25.48 -1.74
C SER A 221 -4.06 26.31 -2.24
N LYS A 222 -2.81 25.80 -2.16
CA LYS A 222 -1.60 26.57 -2.49
C LYS A 222 -0.99 26.32 -3.88
N HIS A 223 -1.34 25.23 -4.57
CA HIS A 223 -0.74 24.88 -5.86
C HIS A 223 -1.82 24.67 -6.93
N LYS A 224 -1.93 25.61 -7.88
CA LYS A 224 -3.02 25.61 -8.89
C LYS A 224 -2.97 24.48 -9.92
N ASN A 225 -1.78 23.91 -10.20
CA ASN A 225 -1.60 23.01 -11.35
C ASN A 225 -1.20 21.57 -10.96
N ILE A 226 -0.92 21.29 -9.68
CA ILE A 226 -0.47 19.96 -9.22
C ILE A 226 -1.16 19.66 -7.89
N SER A 227 -1.91 18.56 -7.83
CA SER A 227 -2.48 18.07 -6.57
C SER A 227 -1.35 17.65 -5.63
N VAL A 228 -1.37 18.22 -4.42
CA VAL A 228 -0.39 17.93 -3.36
C VAL A 228 -0.45 16.46 -2.96
N LEU A 229 -1.66 15.89 -2.93
CA LEU A 229 -1.90 14.48 -2.63
C LEU A 229 -1.24 13.57 -3.67
N SER A 230 -1.49 13.83 -4.96
CA SER A 230 -0.92 13.00 -6.03
C SER A 230 0.60 13.13 -6.12
N ALA A 231 1.16 14.32 -5.85
CA ALA A 231 2.61 14.54 -5.80
C ALA A 231 3.30 13.71 -4.71
N VAL A 232 2.74 13.70 -3.49
CA VAL A 232 3.29 12.92 -2.37
C VAL A 232 3.18 11.42 -2.65
N ALA A 233 2.03 10.95 -3.13
CA ALA A 233 1.85 9.55 -3.51
C ALA A 233 2.83 9.14 -4.62
N ALA A 234 2.95 9.94 -5.70
CA ALA A 234 3.86 9.68 -6.80
C ALA A 234 5.31 9.53 -6.31
N PHE A 235 5.79 10.44 -5.45
CA PHE A 235 7.14 10.35 -4.91
C PHE A 235 7.38 9.06 -4.08
N LEU A 236 6.45 8.71 -3.18
CA LEU A 236 6.57 7.54 -2.31
C LEU A 236 6.57 6.22 -3.10
N TYR A 237 5.62 6.07 -4.02
CA TYR A 237 5.50 4.89 -4.87
C TYR A 237 6.68 4.77 -5.84
N SER A 238 7.08 5.87 -6.50
CA SER A 238 8.24 5.86 -7.40
C SER A 238 9.53 5.53 -6.66
N SER A 239 9.72 6.03 -5.44
CA SER A 239 10.87 5.67 -4.61
C SER A 239 10.91 4.17 -4.34
N TYR A 240 9.77 3.56 -4.01
CA TYR A 240 9.66 2.11 -3.81
C TYR A 240 10.02 1.35 -5.09
N ILE A 241 9.43 1.73 -6.22
CA ILE A 241 9.66 1.07 -7.51
C ILE A 241 11.15 1.11 -7.89
N ILE A 242 11.80 2.26 -7.72
CA ILE A 242 13.23 2.42 -8.01
C ILE A 242 14.07 1.53 -7.09
N ILE A 243 13.82 1.56 -5.78
CA ILE A 243 14.54 0.71 -4.82
C ILE A 243 14.36 -0.77 -5.16
N TYR A 244 13.13 -1.20 -5.43
CA TYR A 244 12.81 -2.57 -5.79
C TYR A 244 13.48 -3.00 -7.09
N ALA A 245 13.42 -2.17 -8.13
CA ALA A 245 14.03 -2.44 -9.43
C ALA A 245 15.56 -2.57 -9.37
N ILE A 246 16.21 -1.88 -8.43
CA ILE A 246 17.66 -1.98 -8.22
C ILE A 246 17.99 -3.18 -7.32
N LEU A 247 17.36 -3.27 -6.15
CA LEU A 247 17.73 -4.27 -5.14
C LEU A 247 17.31 -5.67 -5.53
N ASN A 248 16.13 -5.87 -6.12
CA ASN A 248 15.64 -7.22 -6.42
C ASN A 248 16.59 -8.00 -7.37
N PRO A 249 17.07 -7.44 -8.50
CA PRO A 249 18.07 -8.11 -9.33
C PRO A 249 19.42 -8.30 -8.65
N LEU A 250 19.89 -7.33 -7.86
CA LEU A 250 21.19 -7.43 -7.16
C LEU A 250 21.17 -8.54 -6.11
N LEU A 251 20.10 -8.60 -5.31
CA LEU A 251 19.90 -9.64 -4.30
C LEU A 251 19.69 -11.01 -4.97
N GLY A 252 18.98 -11.06 -6.10
CA GLY A 252 18.86 -12.29 -6.91
C GLY A 252 20.21 -12.82 -7.38
N LYS A 253 21.09 -11.96 -7.91
CA LYS A 253 22.46 -12.33 -8.28
C LYS A 253 23.27 -12.83 -7.09
N HIS A 254 23.12 -12.20 -5.92
CA HIS A 254 23.78 -12.64 -4.70
C HIS A 254 23.29 -14.03 -4.25
N LEU A 255 21.97 -14.26 -4.26
CA LEU A 255 21.35 -15.55 -3.93
C LEU A 255 21.87 -16.66 -4.86
N ASP A 256 21.90 -16.42 -6.16
CA ASP A 256 22.39 -17.38 -7.14
C ASP A 256 23.90 -17.64 -6.97
N SER A 257 24.71 -16.60 -6.73
CA SER A 257 26.15 -16.74 -6.49
C SER A 257 26.45 -17.61 -5.25
N VAL A 258 25.74 -17.37 -4.14
CA VAL A 258 25.89 -18.17 -2.93
C VAL A 258 25.45 -19.62 -3.17
N TYR A 259 24.33 -19.82 -3.86
CA TYR A 259 23.83 -21.15 -4.19
C TYR A 259 24.84 -21.94 -5.05
N THR A 260 25.43 -21.32 -6.07
CA THR A 260 26.45 -21.96 -6.91
C THR A 260 27.72 -22.31 -6.13
N SER A 261 28.11 -21.48 -5.15
CA SER A 261 29.32 -21.72 -4.36
C SER A 261 29.17 -22.75 -3.22
N THR A 262 27.99 -22.82 -2.57
CA THR A 262 27.80 -23.61 -1.34
C THR A 262 26.81 -24.76 -1.52
N GLY A 263 26.11 -24.84 -2.64
CA GLY A 263 25.03 -25.81 -2.87
C GLY A 263 23.75 -25.53 -2.08
N THR A 264 23.69 -24.44 -1.31
CA THR A 264 22.54 -24.08 -0.47
C THR A 264 22.26 -22.58 -0.51
N ILE A 265 20.98 -22.20 -0.42
CA ILE A 265 20.56 -20.79 -0.42
C ILE A 265 20.45 -20.20 1.01
N ARG A 266 20.60 -21.04 2.04
CA ARG A 266 20.39 -20.65 3.45
C ARG A 266 21.27 -19.48 3.91
N PRO A 267 22.58 -19.46 3.63
CA PRO A 267 23.43 -18.33 4.06
C PRO A 267 23.03 -17.03 3.37
N ALA A 268 22.57 -17.09 2.12
CA ALA A 268 22.06 -15.92 1.42
C ALA A 268 20.74 -15.44 2.04
N PHE A 269 19.80 -16.35 2.35
CA PHE A 269 18.57 -15.96 3.07
C PHE A 269 18.82 -15.41 4.47
N LEU A 270 19.86 -15.85 5.18
CA LEU A 270 20.23 -15.22 6.44
C LEU A 270 20.48 -13.71 6.24
N ASN A 271 21.20 -13.34 5.18
CA ASN A 271 21.51 -11.94 4.89
C ASN A 271 20.30 -11.19 4.29
N THR A 272 19.68 -11.75 3.25
CA THR A 272 18.67 -11.05 2.43
C THR A 272 17.26 -11.12 3.01
N VAL A 273 16.96 -12.12 3.85
CA VAL A 273 15.64 -12.31 4.44
C VAL A 273 15.69 -11.97 5.93
N ALA A 274 16.55 -12.61 6.72
CA ALA A 274 16.55 -12.37 8.17
C ALA A 274 17.17 -11.01 8.56
N ILE A 275 18.44 -10.77 8.20
CA ILE A 275 19.17 -9.56 8.59
C ILE A 275 18.54 -8.33 7.94
N GLN A 276 18.29 -8.36 6.63
CA GLN A 276 17.70 -7.23 5.91
C GLN A 276 16.33 -6.83 6.47
N MET A 277 15.43 -7.79 6.75
CA MET A 277 14.12 -7.46 7.34
C MET A 277 14.24 -6.96 8.77
N THR A 278 15.23 -7.45 9.53
CA THR A 278 15.54 -6.91 10.86
C THR A 278 15.97 -5.45 10.78
N LEU A 279 16.86 -5.10 9.84
CA LEU A 279 17.30 -3.72 9.65
C LEU A 279 16.15 -2.80 9.23
N ILE A 280 15.29 -3.25 8.30
CA ILE A 280 14.12 -2.49 7.88
C ILE A 280 13.14 -2.32 9.05
N SER A 281 12.87 -3.38 9.80
CA SER A 281 12.02 -3.34 11.00
C SER A 281 12.51 -2.30 12.01
N VAL A 282 13.81 -2.31 12.33
CA VAL A 282 14.42 -1.35 13.26
C VAL A 282 14.31 0.08 12.73
N LEU A 283 14.58 0.30 11.44
CA LEU A 283 14.48 1.63 10.83
C LEU A 283 13.02 2.15 10.84
N VAL A 284 12.05 1.30 10.52
CA VAL A 284 10.63 1.68 10.54
C VAL A 284 10.18 1.99 11.95
N ILE A 285 10.49 1.13 12.92
CA ILE A 285 10.17 1.36 14.34
C ILE A 285 10.79 2.68 14.82
N ALA A 286 12.07 2.90 14.56
CA ALA A 286 12.75 4.14 14.91
C ALA A 286 12.08 5.37 14.27
N SER A 287 11.72 5.28 12.98
CA SER A 287 11.02 6.36 12.26
C SER A 287 9.64 6.64 12.84
N THR A 288 8.93 5.64 13.38
CA THR A 288 7.63 5.86 14.04
C THR A 288 7.71 6.73 15.29
N PHE A 289 8.90 6.96 15.86
CA PHE A 289 9.10 7.83 17.01
C PHE A 289 9.40 9.30 16.66
N ILE A 290 9.63 9.62 15.38
CA ILE A 290 9.90 11.00 14.92
C ILE A 290 8.71 11.98 15.10
N PRO A 291 7.44 11.59 14.85
CA PRO A 291 6.29 12.48 15.01
C PRO A 291 6.12 12.99 16.45
N LYS A 292 5.60 14.22 16.62
CA LYS A 292 5.29 14.75 17.96
C LYS A 292 4.21 13.87 18.63
N GLY A 293 4.44 13.46 19.88
CA GLY A 293 3.51 12.62 20.65
C GLY A 293 3.59 11.12 20.34
N SER A 294 4.52 10.68 19.49
CA SER A 294 4.69 9.30 19.03
C SER A 294 4.87 8.24 20.13
N PHE A 295 5.26 8.62 21.35
CA PHE A 295 5.37 7.70 22.47
C PHE A 295 4.02 7.16 22.97
N ALA A 296 2.92 7.84 22.67
CA ALA A 296 1.59 7.29 22.90
C ALA A 296 1.30 6.15 21.91
N PHE A 297 0.47 5.18 22.30
CA PHE A 297 0.01 4.13 21.39
C PHE A 297 -0.82 4.72 20.25
N ASN A 298 -1.78 5.60 20.56
CA ASN A 298 -2.63 6.27 19.57
C ASN A 298 -2.58 7.81 19.75
N PRO A 299 -1.48 8.49 19.34
CA PRO A 299 -1.39 9.93 19.52
C PRO A 299 -2.43 10.67 18.68
N LYS A 300 -3.10 11.63 19.31
CA LYS A 300 -3.86 12.65 18.57
C LYS A 300 -2.85 13.56 17.87
N PHE A 301 -2.86 13.60 16.54
CA PHE A 301 -2.04 14.57 15.82
C PHE A 301 -2.48 15.98 16.22
N ILE A 302 -1.57 16.70 16.89
CA ILE A 302 -1.78 18.10 17.26
C ILE A 302 -1.86 18.88 15.95
N ARG A 303 -3.07 19.34 15.60
CA ARG A 303 -3.31 20.27 14.50
C ARG A 303 -2.82 21.65 14.95
N GLY A 304 -1.52 21.89 14.85
CA GLY A 304 -0.90 23.11 15.37
C GLY A 304 0.46 23.36 14.77
N ASP A 305 0.47 24.03 13.62
CA ASP A 305 1.27 25.24 13.35
C ASP A 305 0.72 25.85 12.04
N ASN A 306 -0.16 26.86 12.19
CA ASN A 306 -0.75 27.78 11.18
C ASN A 306 -2.25 27.72 10.85
N SER A 307 -3.08 26.87 11.45
CA SER A 307 -4.53 27.12 11.42
C SER A 307 -4.94 27.88 12.67
N LYS A 308 -5.03 29.22 12.56
CA LYS A 308 -5.85 30.00 13.50
C LYS A 308 -7.24 29.32 13.56
N PRO A 309 -7.84 29.17 14.75
CA PRO A 309 -9.24 28.76 14.82
C PRO A 309 -10.04 29.84 14.11
N THR A 310 -10.70 29.52 13.00
CA THR A 310 -11.81 30.33 12.50
C THR A 310 -12.92 30.21 13.52
N SER A 311 -12.89 31.09 14.52
CA SER A 311 -14.03 31.43 15.34
C SER A 311 -15.07 32.11 14.45
N ASN A 312 -15.93 31.31 13.82
CA ASN A 312 -17.20 31.76 13.25
C ASN A 312 -18.27 30.74 13.63
N SER A 313 -18.52 30.64 14.93
CA SER A 313 -19.85 30.33 15.45
C SER A 313 -20.17 31.46 16.42
N ALA A 314 -20.70 32.55 15.87
CA ALA A 314 -21.37 33.57 16.65
C ALA A 314 -22.63 32.93 17.24
N THR A 315 -22.49 32.29 18.39
CA THR A 315 -23.62 31.98 19.26
C THR A 315 -23.99 33.29 19.94
N ASN A 316 -25.04 33.92 19.42
CA ASN A 316 -25.75 35.02 20.07
C ASN A 316 -26.28 34.55 21.42
N ASP A 317 -25.52 34.80 22.48
CA ASP A 317 -26.04 34.87 23.84
C ASP A 317 -26.68 36.24 24.03
N ASN A 318 -28.00 36.30 23.76
CA ASN A 318 -28.87 37.33 24.32
C ASN A 318 -29.96 36.63 25.11
N SER A 319 -29.63 36.27 26.34
CA SER A 319 -30.60 35.92 27.36
C SER A 319 -31.27 37.19 27.90
N LYS A 320 -32.61 37.21 27.86
CA LYS A 320 -33.60 37.81 28.79
C LYS A 320 -34.66 38.67 28.07
N ILE A 321 -35.92 38.20 28.06
CA ILE A 321 -37.09 38.78 28.77
C ILE A 321 -38.41 38.13 28.25
N ALA A 322 -39.23 37.69 29.22
CA ALA A 322 -40.69 37.40 29.24
C ALA A 322 -41.26 36.30 28.33
N GLU A 323 -41.77 35.17 28.86
CA GLU A 323 -43.13 34.98 29.44
C GLU A 323 -44.28 35.34 28.48
N GLU A 324 -45.00 34.31 27.98
CA GLU A 324 -46.38 33.97 28.41
C GLU A 324 -47.21 33.23 27.31
N LYS A 325 -47.81 32.09 27.72
CA LYS A 325 -49.02 31.39 27.22
C LYS A 325 -49.04 30.69 25.85
N ASP A 326 -49.22 29.35 25.81
CA ASP A 326 -50.47 28.57 25.93
C ASP A 326 -51.09 28.34 24.52
N THR A 327 -51.01 27.17 23.90
CA THR A 327 -51.93 26.02 24.00
C THR A 327 -51.46 25.05 22.89
N GLY A 328 -51.24 23.76 23.13
CA GLY A 328 -52.26 22.72 23.00
C GLY A 328 -51.95 21.80 21.80
N SER A 329 -51.89 20.47 22.05
CA SER A 329 -52.40 19.38 21.18
C SER A 329 -51.89 19.37 19.71
N ASP A 330 -51.23 18.34 19.17
CA ASP A 330 -51.67 16.95 19.10
C ASP A 330 -50.62 16.08 18.37
N LEU A 331 -50.51 14.84 18.82
CA LEU A 331 -50.45 13.59 18.05
C LEU A 331 -49.42 13.33 16.91
N ILE A 332 -48.83 12.13 17.07
CA ILE A 332 -48.62 11.06 16.07
C ILE A 332 -47.30 11.06 15.27
N THR A 333 -46.40 10.17 15.73
CA THR A 333 -45.90 8.96 15.02
C THR A 333 -45.84 8.97 13.49
N ARG A 334 -44.67 8.71 12.90
CA ARG A 334 -44.38 7.49 12.09
C ARG A 334 -43.03 7.56 11.34
N PHE A 335 -42.31 6.44 11.46
CA PHE A 335 -41.29 5.82 10.60
C PHE A 335 -40.04 6.61 10.22
#